data_AF-A0A828P0Y8-F1
#
_entry.id   AF-A0A828P0Y8-F1
#
_cell.length_a   1.000
_cell.length_b   1.000
_cell.length_c   1.000
_cell.angle_alpha   90.00
_cell.angle_beta   90.00
_cell.angle_gamma   90.00
#
_symmetry.space_group_name_H-M   'P 1'
#
loop_
_entity.id
_entity.type
_entity.pdbx_description
1 polymer ?
#
loop_
_entity_poly.entity_id
_entity_poly.type
_entity_poly.pdbx_seq_one_letter_code
_entity_poly.pdbx_strand_id
1 'polypeptide(L)' 'WRLHEEIRAKWFRLAGLSLLRDRDGKPKATAVNDIAVLEKADNYLAQAAALSRTAGVKSIRARIRARISALSAA' A
#
# COMPACT_ATOMS: atom_id res chain seq x y z
N TRP A 1 27.69 -0.08 2.51
CA TRP A 1 27.02 0.54 1.35
C TRP A 1 25.56 0.86 1.68
N ARG A 2 24.99 1.97 1.19
CA ARG A 2 23.56 2.32 1.36
C ARG A 2 22.79 2.03 0.07
N LEU A 3 21.60 1.43 0.18
CA LEU A 3 20.74 1.15 -0.98
C LEU A 3 20.12 2.45 -1.52
N HIS A 4 20.15 2.63 -2.83
CA HIS A 4 19.60 3.81 -3.50
C HIS A 4 18.10 3.98 -3.22
N GLU A 5 17.68 5.24 -3.04
CA GLU A 5 16.33 5.59 -2.59
C GLU A 5 15.24 5.14 -3.56
N GLU A 6 15.50 5.16 -4.87
CA GLU A 6 14.56 4.70 -5.87
C GLU A 6 14.30 3.18 -5.77
N ILE A 7 15.35 2.39 -5.50
CA ILE A 7 15.21 0.94 -5.33
C ILE A 7 14.40 0.64 -4.08
N ARG A 8 14.67 1.37 -2.98
CA ARG A 8 13.89 1.28 -1.75
C ARG A 8 12.43 1.64 -1.99
N ALA A 9 12.15 2.71 -2.74
CA ALA A 9 10.80 3.12 -3.08
C ALA A 9 10.05 2.02 -3.86
N LYS A 10 10.70 1.40 -4.86
CA LYS A 10 10.14 0.28 -5.61
C LYS A 10 9.86 -0.92 -4.72
N TRP A 11 10.76 -1.25 -3.79
CA TRP A 11 10.56 -2.32 -2.82
C TRP A 11 9.37 -2.04 -1.91
N PHE A 12 9.27 -0.84 -1.34
CA PHE A 12 8.13 -0.46 -0.49
C PHE A 12 6.80 -0.48 -1.23
N ARG A 13 6.79 -0.03 -2.50
CA ARG A 13 5.61 -0.12 -3.35
C ARG A 13 5.20 -1.58 -3.56
N LEU A 14 6.15 -2.46 -3.86
CA LEU A 14 5.89 -3.89 -4.04
C LEU A 14 5.37 -4.52 -2.74
N ALA A 15 6.01 -4.25 -1.61
CA ALA A 15 5.62 -4.77 -0.30
C ALA A 15 4.18 -4.38 0.07
N GLY A 16 3.83 -3.10 -0.08
CA GLY A 16 2.48 -2.60 0.18
C GLY A 16 1.43 -3.22 -0.76
N LEU A 17 1.71 -3.33 -2.06
CA LEU A 17 0.78 -3.93 -3.03
C LEU A 17 0.63 -5.44 -2.84
N SER A 18 1.68 -6.14 -2.39
CA SER A 18 1.65 -7.58 -2.15
C SER A 18 0.69 -7.96 -1.01
N LEU A 19 0.52 -7.08 -0.02
CA LEU A 19 -0.43 -7.28 1.09
C LEU A 19 -1.90 -7.17 0.65
N LEU A 20 -2.16 -6.56 -0.53
CA LEU A 20 -3.50 -6.30 -1.04
C LEU A 20 -3.89 -7.26 -2.17
N ARG A 21 -3.15 -8.36 -2.37
CA ARG A 21 -3.40 -9.26 -3.49
C ARG A 21 -4.69 -10.03 -3.29
N ASP A 22 -5.56 -9.94 -4.28
CA ASP A 22 -6.74 -10.79 -4.45
C ASP A 22 -6.33 -12.19 -4.94
N ARG A 23 -7.28 -13.12 -5.07
CA ARG A 23 -7.07 -14.48 -5.59
C ARG A 23 -6.44 -14.49 -6.99
N ASP A 24 -6.74 -13.49 -7.81
CA ASP A 24 -6.14 -13.29 -9.14
C ASP A 24 -4.73 -12.64 -9.09
N GLY A 25 -4.18 -12.39 -7.90
CA GLY A 25 -2.89 -11.72 -7.71
C GLY A 25 -2.89 -10.20 -7.98
N LYS A 26 -4.07 -9.62 -8.25
CA LYS A 26 -4.23 -8.17 -8.49
C LYS A 26 -4.35 -7.41 -7.16
N PRO A 27 -3.66 -6.28 -6.99
CA PRO A 27 -3.76 -5.48 -5.77
C PRO A 27 -5.12 -4.77 -5.69
N LYS A 28 -6.00 -5.23 -4.80
CA LYS A 28 -7.33 -4.66 -4.53
C LYS A 28 -7.51 -4.47 -3.03
N ALA A 29 -7.64 -3.21 -2.60
CA ALA A 29 -7.93 -2.90 -1.18
C ALA A 29 -9.24 -3.52 -0.69
N THR A 30 -10.24 -3.68 -1.56
CA THR A 30 -11.55 -4.27 -1.21
C THR A 30 -11.50 -5.76 -0.91
N ALA A 31 -10.47 -6.47 -1.37
CA ALA A 31 -10.31 -7.91 -1.12
C ALA A 31 -9.84 -8.20 0.32
N VAL A 32 -9.36 -7.19 1.05
CA VAL A 32 -8.85 -7.31 2.42
C VAL A 32 -9.90 -6.79 3.40
N ASN A 33 -10.20 -7.60 4.41
CA ASN A 33 -11.15 -7.29 5.49
C ASN A 33 -10.46 -7.02 6.83
N ASP A 34 -9.13 -7.16 6.90
CA ASP A 34 -8.35 -6.90 8.10
C ASP A 34 -7.80 -5.47 8.08
N ILE A 35 -8.19 -4.66 9.06
CA ILE A 35 -7.76 -3.26 9.22
C ILE A 35 -6.25 -3.19 9.44
N ALA A 36 -5.66 -4.08 10.24
CA ALA A 36 -4.22 -4.04 10.54
C ALA A 36 -3.38 -4.30 9.28
N VAL A 37 -3.85 -5.19 8.40
CA VAL A 37 -3.19 -5.43 7.09
C VAL A 37 -3.29 -4.21 6.19
N LEU A 38 -4.45 -3.54 6.16
CA LEU A 38 -4.67 -2.32 5.39
C LEU A 38 -3.77 -1.17 5.87
N GLU A 39 -3.64 -0.97 7.18
CA GLU A 39 -2.76 0.04 7.77
C GLU A 39 -1.28 -0.25 7.47
N LYS A 40 -0.85 -1.51 7.59
CA LYS A 40 0.50 -1.94 7.24
C LYS A 40 0.81 -1.68 5.76
N ALA A 41 -0.15 -1.96 4.88
CA ALA A 41 -0.04 -1.66 3.46
C ALA A 41 0.07 -0.15 3.19
N ASP A 42 -0.76 0.70 3.83
CA ASP A 42 -0.67 2.15 3.69
C ASP A 42 0.68 2.69 4.19
N ASN A 43 1.22 2.15 5.27
CA ASN A 43 2.51 2.56 5.81
C ASN A 43 3.66 2.28 4.83
N TYR A 44 3.69 1.10 4.21
CA TYR A 44 4.70 0.82 3.18
C TYR A 44 4.53 1.74 1.96
N LEU A 45 3.30 2.00 1.53
CA LEU A 45 3.04 2.91 0.43
C LEU A 45 3.39 4.37 0.80
N ALA A 46 3.25 4.76 2.06
CA ALA A 46 3.69 6.06 2.56
C ALA A 46 5.21 6.22 2.46
N GLN A 47 5.97 5.20 2.86
CA GLN A 47 7.43 5.17 2.73
C GLN A 47 7.87 5.22 1.27
N ALA A 48 7.18 4.53 0.36
CA ALA A 48 7.43 4.63 -1.08
C ALA A 48 7.23 6.06 -1.59
N ALA A 49 6.15 6.73 -1.18
CA ALA A 49 5.87 8.11 -1.57
C ALA A 49 6.87 9.14 -1.01
N ALA A 50 7.41 8.88 0.19
CA ALA A 50 8.42 9.72 0.81
C ALA A 50 9.76 9.65 0.07
N LEU A 51 10.13 8.46 -0.41
CA LEU A 51 11.39 8.23 -1.11
C LEU A 51 11.35 8.61 -2.60
N SER A 52 10.17 8.58 -3.23
CA SER A 52 10.04 8.93 -4.65
C SER A 52 8.71 9.59 -4.97
N ARG A 53 8.78 10.79 -5.57
CA ARG A 53 7.60 11.52 -6.06
C ARG A 53 6.87 10.76 -7.16
N THR A 54 7.58 9.93 -7.92
CA THR A 54 7.05 9.13 -9.05
C THR A 54 6.61 7.72 -8.63
N ALA A 55 6.56 7.42 -7.33
CA ALA A 55 6.15 6.12 -6.81
C ALA A 55 4.72 5.71 -7.24
N GLY A 56 3.85 6.64 -7.60
CA GLY A 56 2.53 6.34 -8.19
C GLY A 56 1.53 5.67 -7.24
N VAL A 57 1.65 5.92 -5.93
CA VAL A 57 0.85 5.23 -4.89
C VAL A 57 -0.35 6.02 -4.38
N LYS A 58 -0.56 7.26 -4.83
CA LYS A 58 -1.60 8.16 -4.31
C LYS A 58 -3.01 7.55 -4.40
N SER A 59 -3.35 6.98 -5.55
CA SER A 59 -4.69 6.41 -5.81
C SER A 59 -4.99 5.19 -4.96
N ILE A 60 -4.04 4.26 -4.83
CA ILE A 60 -4.23 3.04 -4.03
C ILE A 60 -4.30 3.36 -2.54
N ARG A 61 -3.51 4.33 -2.04
CA ARG A 61 -3.60 4.81 -0.65
C ARG A 61 -4.96 5.42 -0.33
N ALA A 62 -5.53 6.20 -1.25
CA ALA A 62 -6.89 6.73 -1.08
C ALA A 62 -7.94 5.61 -0.96
N ARG A 63 -7.81 4.55 -1.77
CA ARG A 63 -8.70 3.37 -1.71
C ARG A 63 -8.55 2.58 -0.40
N ILE A 64 -7.32 2.45 0.11
CA ILE A 64 -7.05 1.79 1.41
C ILE A 64 -7.74 2.55 2.53
N ARG A 65 -7.57 3.88 2.59
CA ARG A 65 -8.22 4.72 3.61
C ARG A 65 -9.75 4.60 3.57
N ALA A 66 -10.33 4.67 2.37
CA ALA A 66 -11.77 4.48 2.20
C ALA A 66 -12.23 3.09 2.71
N ARG A 67 -11.43 2.04 2.46
CA ARG A 67 -11.73 0.70 2.97
C ARG A 67 -11.64 0.62 4.49
N ILE A 68 -10.61 1.21 5.11
CA ILE A 68 -10.47 1.28 6.57
C ILE A 68 -11.69 1.99 7.18
N SER A 69 -12.08 3.15 6.65
CA SER A 69 -13.27 3.88 7.12
C SER A 69 -14.55 3.05 6.99
N ALA A 70 -14.71 2.31 5.90
CA ALA A 70 -15.88 1.44 5.70
C ALA A 70 -15.91 0.25 6.68
N LEU A 71 -14.75 -0.30 7.05
CA LEU A 71 -14.67 -1.41 8.01
C LEU A 71 -14.79 -0.95 9.47
N SER A 72 -14.36 0.27 9.78
CA SER A 72 -14.47 0.83 11.14
C SER A 72 -15.87 1.37 11.45
N ALA A 73 -16.69 1.63 10.43
CA ALA A 73 -18.06 2.12 10.59
C ALA A 73 -19.12 1.00 10.60
N ALA A 74 -18.70 -0.25 10.41
CA ALA A 74 -19.53 -1.46 10.40
C ALA A 74 -19.51 -2.13 11.78
#